data_AF-A0A2D6R5T8-F1
#
_entry.id   AF-A0A2D6R5T8-F1
#
_cell.length_a   1.000
_cell.length_b   1.000
_cell.length_c   1.000
_cell.angle_alpha   90.00
_cell.angle_beta   90.00
_cell.angle_gamma   90.00
#
_symmetry.space_group_name_H-M   'P 1'
#
loop_
_entity.id
_entity.type
_entity.pdbx_description
1 polymer ?
#
loop_
_entity_poly.entity_id
_entity_poly.type
_entity_poly.pdbx_seq_one_letter_code
_entity_poly.pdbx_strand_id
1 'polypeptide(L)'
;MKKLNCTQVNDDLRLLNMMMTDLKTAPALYKPGNYWSVYEKLFVPELKKEGLKNFRRRRYSVLSSFGAVDVLPLKLDLFKFQFLHNHYTRKMSFYTKFLNFINYKINNLLGPISLYGATLDEIRFYLFKKCKSIGESVNAKSIQEISMSSHGNPEDLFTVGKSLYTPDSLNYYLRYVYCSQHINFESIQTIIELGSGSGKQIEILKKLYPNICFYLFDIPPQLYVCEQYLKSVFPNDVVSYGDLRNEKQLPSPIKGKIFILGTKQFPLIEGLNKVDLFWNAASFQEMEPHLVKNYLSYVKEKASNIYLNERMMGKGTAKRKGLPGVLHKTTINHYKEYLDNYKLVDLVPAINIFEKNLTYSDSFWKKQ
;
A
#
# COMPACT_ATOMS: atom_id res chain seq x y z
N MET A 1 12.95 -21.20 -18.44
CA MET A 1 12.90 -20.63 -17.08
C MET A 1 12.38 -21.69 -16.11
N LYS A 2 13.14 -22.07 -15.08
CA LYS A 2 12.59 -22.86 -13.96
C LYS A 2 11.43 -22.05 -13.36
N LYS A 3 10.23 -22.63 -13.27
CA LYS A 3 9.13 -22.00 -12.51
C LYS A 3 9.62 -21.83 -11.08
N LEU A 4 9.79 -20.58 -10.64
CA LEU A 4 9.94 -20.28 -9.22
C LEU A 4 8.70 -20.85 -8.52
N ASN A 5 8.90 -21.72 -7.53
CA ASN A 5 7.81 -22.22 -6.70
C ASN A 5 7.31 -21.06 -5.83
N CYS A 6 6.26 -20.38 -6.28
CA CYS A 6 5.66 -19.28 -5.53
C CYS A 6 4.69 -19.82 -4.48
N THR A 7 4.98 -19.50 -3.21
CA THR A 7 4.05 -19.74 -2.10
C THR A 7 2.75 -18.94 -2.31
N GLN A 8 1.61 -19.57 -2.03
CA GLN A 8 0.32 -18.91 -2.10
C GLN A 8 -0.02 -18.26 -0.76
N VAL A 9 -0.86 -17.22 -0.81
CA VAL A 9 -1.47 -16.65 0.40
C VAL A 9 -2.79 -17.35 0.63
N ASN A 10 -2.98 -17.83 1.86
CA ASN A 10 -4.19 -18.53 2.26
C ASN A 10 -5.36 -17.56 2.38
N ASP A 11 -6.56 -18.10 2.22
CA ASP A 11 -7.81 -17.36 2.37
C ASP A 11 -8.41 -17.64 3.75
N ASP A 12 -8.99 -16.61 4.36
CA ASP A 12 -9.81 -16.67 5.55
C ASP A 12 -11.03 -15.75 5.38
N LEU A 13 -12.04 -16.25 4.65
CA LEU A 13 -13.30 -15.54 4.47
C LEU A 13 -14.05 -15.31 5.79
N ARG A 14 -13.77 -16.07 6.85
CA ARG A 14 -14.38 -15.84 8.17
C ARG A 14 -13.86 -14.54 8.75
N LEU A 15 -12.55 -14.33 8.70
CA LEU A 15 -11.90 -13.08 9.09
C LEU A 15 -12.41 -11.89 8.28
N LEU A 16 -12.48 -12.00 6.94
CA LEU A 16 -13.01 -10.93 6.10
C LEU A 16 -14.45 -10.56 6.50
N ASN A 17 -15.33 -11.55 6.64
CA ASN A 17 -16.71 -11.30 7.05
C ASN A 17 -16.81 -10.68 8.45
N MET A 18 -15.93 -11.08 9.37
CA MET A 18 -15.83 -10.52 10.72
C MET A 18 -15.46 -9.03 10.68
N MET A 19 -14.38 -8.67 9.98
CA MET A 19 -13.97 -7.27 9.81
C MET A 19 -15.06 -6.43 9.13
N MET A 20 -15.75 -6.96 8.10
CA MET A 20 -16.84 -6.27 7.43
C MET A 20 -18.06 -6.06 8.32
N THR A 21 -18.37 -7.01 9.20
CA THR A 21 -19.47 -6.88 10.18
C THR A 21 -19.15 -5.78 11.18
N ASP A 22 -17.91 -5.74 11.67
CA ASP A 22 -17.42 -4.73 12.58
C ASP A 22 -17.41 -3.32 11.99
N LEU A 23 -17.12 -3.19 10.69
CA LEU A 23 -17.16 -1.90 10.02
C LEU A 23 -18.57 -1.32 9.92
N LYS A 24 -19.60 -2.18 9.76
CA LYS A 24 -20.99 -1.72 9.66
C LYS A 24 -21.43 -0.97 10.92
N THR A 25 -20.96 -1.41 12.09
CA THR A 25 -21.27 -0.82 13.40
C THR A 25 -20.29 0.27 13.82
N ALA A 26 -19.22 0.52 13.06
CA ALA A 26 -18.27 1.58 13.37
C ALA A 26 -18.92 2.97 13.35
N PRO A 27 -18.42 3.95 14.12
CA PRO A 27 -18.80 5.35 13.98
C PRO A 27 -18.50 5.88 12.56
N ALA A 28 -19.26 6.88 12.10
CA ALA A 28 -19.13 7.42 10.75
C ALA A 28 -17.71 7.93 10.41
N LEU A 29 -17.00 8.48 11.40
CA LEU A 29 -15.62 8.97 11.27
C LEU A 29 -14.59 7.88 10.96
N TYR A 30 -14.92 6.62 11.19
CA TYR A 30 -14.04 5.46 10.94
C TYR A 30 -14.55 4.57 9.81
N LYS A 31 -15.63 4.98 9.14
CA LYS A 31 -16.10 4.33 7.91
C LYS A 31 -15.34 4.90 6.71
N PRO A 32 -15.32 4.17 5.58
CA PRO A 32 -14.68 4.68 4.37
C PRO A 32 -15.33 5.99 3.91
N GLY A 33 -14.52 6.96 3.52
CA GLY A 33 -14.96 8.17 2.82
C GLY A 33 -15.59 7.86 1.46
N ASN A 34 -16.04 8.90 0.74
CA ASN A 34 -16.79 8.68 -0.52
C ASN A 34 -15.98 7.85 -1.52
N TYR A 35 -14.68 8.14 -1.66
CA TYR A 35 -13.79 7.44 -2.57
C TYR A 35 -13.83 5.92 -2.34
N TRP A 36 -13.46 5.46 -1.14
CA TRP A 36 -13.38 4.03 -0.84
C TRP A 36 -14.73 3.33 -0.74
N SER A 37 -15.81 4.03 -0.37
CA SER A 37 -17.17 3.45 -0.37
C SER A 37 -17.62 2.97 -1.76
N VAL A 38 -17.08 3.57 -2.83
CA VAL A 38 -17.36 3.15 -4.22
C VAL A 38 -16.57 1.89 -4.57
N TYR A 39 -15.30 1.82 -4.18
CA TYR A 39 -14.43 0.67 -4.46
C TYR A 39 -14.84 -0.57 -3.65
N GLU A 40 -15.34 -0.40 -2.42
CA GLU A 40 -15.79 -1.51 -1.57
C GLU A 40 -16.84 -2.41 -2.26
N LYS A 41 -17.71 -1.80 -3.07
CA LYS A 41 -18.75 -2.51 -3.86
C LYS A 41 -18.18 -3.50 -4.88
N LEU A 42 -16.94 -3.28 -5.33
CA LEU A 42 -16.22 -4.18 -6.24
C LEU A 42 -15.28 -5.11 -5.48
N PHE A 43 -14.65 -4.59 -4.43
CA PHE A 43 -13.60 -5.26 -3.68
C PHE A 43 -14.11 -6.48 -2.92
N VAL A 44 -15.15 -6.33 -2.10
CA VAL A 44 -15.65 -7.43 -1.27
C VAL A 44 -16.16 -8.60 -2.12
N PRO A 45 -16.94 -8.40 -3.20
CA PRO A 45 -17.33 -9.50 -4.09
C PRO A 45 -16.15 -10.19 -4.77
N GLU A 46 -15.12 -9.44 -5.21
CA GLU A 46 -13.94 -10.02 -5.84
C GLU A 46 -13.19 -10.93 -4.85
N LEU A 47 -12.92 -10.46 -3.63
CA LEU A 47 -12.28 -11.27 -2.60
C LEU A 47 -13.08 -12.53 -2.27
N LYS A 48 -14.41 -12.43 -2.10
CA LYS A 48 -15.26 -13.60 -1.81
C LYS A 48 -15.29 -14.64 -2.92
N LYS A 49 -15.14 -14.20 -4.17
CA LYS A 49 -15.22 -15.07 -5.35
C LYS A 49 -13.87 -15.67 -5.73
N GLU A 50 -12.83 -14.85 -5.74
CA GLU A 50 -11.50 -15.22 -6.26
C GLU A 50 -10.48 -15.52 -5.15
N GLY A 51 -10.78 -15.13 -3.91
CA GLY A 51 -9.92 -15.34 -2.75
C GLY A 51 -8.60 -14.57 -2.83
N LEU A 52 -7.53 -15.11 -2.25
CA LEU A 52 -6.17 -14.55 -2.32
C LEU A 52 -5.17 -15.36 -3.15
N LYS A 53 -5.59 -16.49 -3.73
CA LYS A 53 -4.75 -17.27 -4.64
C LYS A 53 -4.29 -16.42 -5.83
N ASN A 54 -2.98 -16.32 -6.04
CA ASN A 54 -2.36 -15.55 -7.11
C ASN A 54 -2.72 -14.04 -7.12
N PHE A 55 -3.11 -13.46 -5.99
CA PHE A 55 -3.63 -12.08 -5.97
C PHE A 55 -2.65 -11.06 -6.57
N ARG A 56 -1.34 -11.25 -6.39
CA ARG A 56 -0.32 -10.30 -6.87
C ARG A 56 -0.11 -10.32 -8.39
N ARG A 57 -0.69 -11.27 -9.11
CA ARG A 57 -0.63 -11.28 -10.59
C ARG A 57 -1.98 -11.05 -11.25
N ARG A 58 -3.00 -10.68 -10.48
CA ARG A 58 -4.33 -10.44 -11.05
C ARG A 58 -4.33 -9.14 -11.83
N ARG A 59 -4.59 -9.25 -13.13
CA ARG A 59 -4.78 -8.12 -14.02
C ARG A 59 -6.23 -7.63 -13.95
N TYR A 60 -6.42 -6.32 -14.08
CA TYR A 60 -7.74 -5.65 -14.02
C TYR A 60 -8.52 -5.93 -12.74
N SER A 61 -7.79 -6.23 -11.68
CA SER A 61 -8.33 -6.48 -10.35
C SER A 61 -8.44 -5.17 -9.59
N VAL A 62 -9.47 -5.05 -8.75
CA VAL A 62 -9.60 -3.94 -7.80
C VAL A 62 -8.40 -3.86 -6.84
N LEU A 63 -7.66 -4.97 -6.67
CA LEU A 63 -6.46 -5.03 -5.84
C LEU A 63 -5.32 -4.13 -6.33
N SER A 64 -5.34 -3.76 -7.62
CA SER A 64 -4.41 -2.78 -8.18
C SER A 64 -4.63 -1.36 -7.63
N SER A 65 -5.83 -1.04 -7.15
CA SER A 65 -6.17 0.31 -6.67
C SER A 65 -5.43 0.73 -5.40
N PHE A 66 -4.86 -0.23 -4.65
CA PHE A 66 -4.07 0.01 -3.44
C PHE A 66 -2.68 -0.65 -3.50
N GLY A 67 -2.17 -0.93 -4.70
CA GLY A 67 -0.78 -1.41 -4.90
C GLY A 67 -0.53 -2.88 -4.54
N ALA A 68 -1.58 -3.71 -4.43
CA ALA A 68 -1.41 -5.10 -4.01
C ALA A 68 -0.85 -6.00 -5.13
N VAL A 69 -0.91 -5.59 -6.39
CA VAL A 69 -0.52 -6.42 -7.55
C VAL A 69 0.85 -6.00 -8.09
N ASP A 70 1.63 -6.97 -8.56
CA ASP A 70 2.92 -6.83 -9.24
C ASP A 70 2.81 -7.49 -10.62
N VAL A 71 2.04 -6.86 -11.51
CA VAL A 71 1.78 -7.38 -12.87
C VAL A 71 2.85 -6.92 -13.85
N LEU A 72 3.21 -7.76 -14.82
CA LEU A 72 4.15 -7.34 -15.86
C LEU A 72 3.54 -6.18 -16.65
N PRO A 73 4.33 -5.17 -17.07
CA PRO A 73 3.84 -4.19 -18.02
C PRO A 73 3.41 -4.93 -19.31
N LEU A 74 2.29 -4.51 -19.89
CA LEU A 74 1.81 -5.03 -21.17
C LEU A 74 2.34 -4.13 -22.30
N LYS A 75 2.79 -4.73 -23.41
CA LYS A 75 3.05 -3.99 -24.66
C LYS A 75 1.74 -3.43 -25.21
N LEU A 76 0.71 -4.27 -25.23
CA LEU A 76 -0.62 -3.92 -25.68
C LEU A 76 -1.64 -4.26 -24.59
N ASP A 77 -2.47 -3.29 -24.23
CA ASP A 77 -3.57 -3.50 -23.30
C ASP A 77 -4.89 -3.22 -24.00
N LEU A 78 -5.56 -4.29 -24.44
CA LEU A 78 -6.86 -4.21 -25.11
C LEU A 78 -7.97 -3.60 -24.24
N PHE A 79 -7.84 -3.58 -22.90
CA PHE A 79 -8.82 -2.93 -22.04
C PHE A 79 -8.74 -1.39 -22.11
N LYS A 80 -7.65 -0.84 -22.65
CA LYS A 80 -7.51 0.62 -22.89
C LYS A 80 -8.18 1.07 -24.19
N PHE A 81 -8.53 0.14 -25.08
CA PHE A 81 -9.20 0.48 -26.33
C PHE A 81 -10.70 0.61 -26.08
N GLN A 82 -11.22 1.85 -26.11
CA GLN A 82 -12.62 2.16 -25.83
C GLN A 82 -13.61 1.35 -26.69
N PHE A 83 -13.26 1.05 -27.94
CA PHE A 83 -14.10 0.26 -28.83
C PHE A 83 -14.30 -1.17 -28.31
N LEU A 84 -13.24 -1.78 -27.79
CA LEU A 84 -13.31 -3.12 -27.20
C LEU A 84 -13.93 -3.06 -25.81
N HIS A 85 -13.53 -2.10 -24.97
CA HIS A 85 -13.98 -1.94 -23.57
C HIS A 85 -15.08 -0.90 -23.37
N ASN A 86 -16.28 -1.23 -23.86
CA ASN A 86 -17.48 -0.40 -23.76
C ASN A 86 -18.57 -1.00 -22.85
N HIS A 87 -19.67 -0.26 -22.64
CA HIS A 87 -20.77 -0.66 -21.77
C HIS A 87 -21.43 -2.00 -22.18
N TYR A 88 -21.51 -2.28 -23.48
CA TYR A 88 -22.16 -3.47 -24.03
C TYR A 88 -21.27 -4.70 -23.89
N THR A 89 -19.98 -4.58 -24.24
CA THR A 89 -19.05 -5.71 -24.15
C THR A 89 -18.82 -6.14 -22.70
N ARG A 90 -18.82 -5.21 -21.74
CA ARG A 90 -18.72 -5.51 -20.30
C ARG A 90 -19.89 -6.31 -19.74
N LYS A 91 -21.06 -6.31 -20.41
CA LYS A 91 -22.23 -7.10 -19.99
C LYS A 91 -22.16 -8.57 -20.39
N MET A 92 -21.25 -8.95 -21.29
CA MET A 92 -21.09 -10.36 -21.69
C MET A 92 -20.37 -11.14 -20.59
N SER A 93 -20.96 -12.27 -20.20
CA SER A 93 -20.53 -13.12 -19.06
C SER A 93 -19.09 -13.65 -19.15
N PHE A 94 -18.46 -13.61 -20.33
CA PHE A 94 -17.10 -14.10 -20.58
C PHE A 94 -16.14 -13.04 -21.13
N TYR A 95 -16.59 -11.80 -21.34
CA TYR A 95 -15.80 -10.80 -22.06
C TYR A 95 -14.47 -10.48 -21.38
N THR A 96 -14.43 -10.40 -20.04
CA THR A 96 -13.19 -10.19 -19.30
C THR A 96 -12.23 -11.37 -19.47
N LYS A 97 -12.72 -12.62 -19.42
CA LYS A 97 -11.92 -13.82 -19.66
C LYS A 97 -11.41 -13.88 -21.11
N PHE A 98 -12.27 -13.53 -22.08
CA PHE A 98 -11.93 -13.46 -23.49
C PHE A 98 -10.85 -12.41 -23.76
N LEU A 99 -11.04 -11.16 -23.32
CA LEU A 99 -10.02 -10.13 -23.50
C LEU A 99 -8.73 -10.46 -22.77
N ASN A 100 -8.78 -11.05 -21.58
CA ASN A 100 -7.58 -11.52 -20.89
C ASN A 100 -6.86 -12.59 -21.72
N PHE A 101 -7.59 -13.53 -22.31
CA PHE A 101 -7.03 -14.55 -23.19
C PHE A 101 -6.39 -13.94 -24.44
N ILE A 102 -7.06 -12.99 -25.12
CA ILE A 102 -6.53 -12.32 -26.30
C ILE A 102 -5.31 -11.44 -25.94
N ASN A 103 -5.40 -10.64 -24.87
CA ASN A 103 -4.26 -9.88 -24.36
C ASN A 103 -3.07 -10.78 -24.07
N TYR A 104 -3.28 -11.91 -23.41
CA TYR A 104 -2.22 -12.88 -23.13
C TYR A 104 -1.61 -13.42 -24.42
N LYS A 105 -2.44 -13.85 -25.39
CA LYS A 105 -1.96 -14.33 -26.70
C LYS A 105 -1.16 -13.29 -27.47
N ILE A 106 -1.66 -12.06 -27.56
CA ILE A 106 -0.99 -10.97 -28.28
C ILE A 106 0.31 -10.57 -27.58
N ASN A 107 0.32 -10.37 -26.27
CA ASN A 107 1.55 -9.97 -25.57
C ASN A 107 2.60 -11.09 -25.57
N ASN A 108 2.20 -12.37 -25.58
CA ASN A 108 3.13 -13.47 -25.79
C ASN A 108 3.70 -13.48 -27.22
N LEU A 109 2.88 -13.19 -28.23
CA LEU A 109 3.31 -13.11 -29.63
C LEU A 109 4.26 -11.93 -29.87
N LEU A 110 3.95 -10.77 -29.29
CA LEU A 110 4.77 -9.56 -29.44
C LEU A 110 6.13 -9.65 -28.74
N GLY A 111 6.39 -10.69 -27.94
CA GLY A 111 7.62 -10.87 -27.20
C GLY A 111 7.81 -9.85 -26.05
N PRO A 112 8.92 -9.94 -25.29
CA PRO A 112 9.17 -9.11 -24.11
C PRO A 112 9.26 -7.62 -24.47
N ILE A 113 8.82 -6.76 -23.54
CA ILE A 113 8.94 -5.29 -23.69
C ILE A 113 10.40 -4.93 -23.97
N SER A 114 10.60 -4.20 -25.06
CA SER A 114 11.84 -3.51 -25.34
C SER A 114 11.56 -2.03 -25.44
N LEU A 115 12.26 -1.23 -24.65
CA LEU A 115 12.26 0.22 -24.71
C LEU A 115 13.65 0.64 -25.16
N TYR A 116 13.74 1.35 -26.29
CA TYR A 116 15.01 1.83 -26.86
C TYR A 116 16.06 0.71 -27.07
N GLY A 117 15.62 -0.51 -27.39
CA GLY A 117 16.50 -1.67 -27.58
C GLY A 117 16.87 -2.44 -26.30
N ALA A 118 16.59 -1.91 -25.11
CA ALA A 118 16.82 -2.60 -23.84
C ALA A 118 15.73 -3.64 -23.56
N THR A 119 16.11 -4.81 -23.09
CA THR A 119 15.21 -5.86 -22.59
C THR A 119 14.59 -5.48 -21.24
N LEU A 120 13.47 -6.12 -20.89
CA LEU A 120 12.82 -5.89 -19.60
C LEU A 120 13.75 -6.16 -18.40
N ASP A 121 14.62 -7.17 -18.50
CA ASP A 121 15.58 -7.49 -17.44
C ASP A 121 16.68 -6.43 -17.29
N GLU A 122 17.17 -5.87 -18.39
CA GLU A 122 18.09 -4.73 -18.36
C GLU A 122 17.44 -3.49 -17.75
N ILE A 123 16.18 -3.22 -18.10
CA ILE A 123 15.42 -2.12 -17.52
C ILE A 123 15.29 -2.31 -16.00
N ARG A 124 14.88 -3.51 -15.54
CA ARG A 124 14.75 -3.82 -14.11
C ARG A 124 16.08 -3.69 -13.37
N PHE A 125 17.17 -4.16 -13.98
CA PHE A 125 18.50 -4.06 -13.39
C PHE A 125 18.97 -2.60 -13.31
N TYR A 126 18.68 -1.79 -14.32
CA TYR A 126 18.91 -0.34 -14.28
C TYR A 126 18.11 0.34 -13.16
N LEU A 127 16.81 0.05 -13.05
CA LEU A 127 15.95 0.58 -12.00
C LEU A 127 16.46 0.21 -10.60
N PHE A 128 16.88 -1.04 -10.44
CA PHE A 128 17.51 -1.51 -9.20
C PHE A 128 18.79 -0.73 -8.87
N LYS A 129 19.71 -0.58 -9.84
CA LYS A 129 20.95 0.21 -9.65
C LYS A 129 20.66 1.66 -9.29
N LYS A 130 19.68 2.28 -9.96
CA LYS A 130 19.23 3.65 -9.67
C LYS A 130 18.75 3.76 -8.22
N CYS A 131 17.86 2.86 -7.78
CA CYS A 131 17.39 2.85 -6.38
C CYS A 131 18.50 2.63 -5.37
N LYS A 132 19.41 1.69 -5.64
CA LYS A 132 20.58 1.43 -4.80
C LYS A 132 21.43 2.70 -4.67
N SER A 133 21.78 3.34 -5.78
CA SER A 133 22.60 4.55 -5.79
C SER A 133 21.93 5.71 -5.04
N ILE A 134 20.61 5.89 -5.17
CA ILE A 134 19.87 6.90 -4.39
C ILE A 134 19.97 6.59 -2.89
N GLY A 135 19.78 5.33 -2.47
CA GLY A 135 19.95 4.93 -1.07
C GLY A 135 21.37 5.17 -0.53
N GLU A 136 22.39 4.81 -1.30
CA GLU A 136 23.79 5.02 -0.96
C GLU A 136 24.14 6.51 -0.81
N SER A 137 23.58 7.37 -1.67
CA SER A 137 23.84 8.82 -1.64
C SER A 137 23.43 9.49 -0.32
N VAL A 138 22.56 8.85 0.45
CA VAL A 138 22.07 9.34 1.74
C VAL A 138 22.42 8.41 2.90
N ASN A 139 23.35 7.48 2.70
CA ASN A 139 23.76 6.47 3.69
C ASN A 139 22.61 5.63 4.27
N ALA A 140 21.56 5.37 3.48
CA ALA A 140 20.50 4.45 3.88
C ALA A 140 21.00 2.99 3.82
N LYS A 141 20.47 2.12 4.69
CA LYS A 141 20.66 0.66 4.53
C LYS A 141 20.36 0.21 3.11
N SER A 142 21.19 -0.69 2.60
CA SER A 142 21.18 -1.07 1.20
C SER A 142 19.96 -1.93 0.88
N ILE A 143 19.33 -1.69 -0.27
CA ILE A 143 18.28 -2.56 -0.81
C ILE A 143 18.78 -4.01 -1.03
N GLN A 144 20.09 -4.25 -1.05
CA GLN A 144 20.68 -5.59 -1.13
C GLN A 144 20.55 -6.40 0.16
N GLU A 145 20.30 -5.74 1.30
CA GLU A 145 20.10 -6.40 2.60
C GLU A 145 18.73 -7.12 2.68
N ILE A 146 17.84 -6.84 1.73
CA ILE A 146 16.50 -7.42 1.69
C ILE A 146 16.27 -8.21 0.41
N SER A 147 15.47 -9.27 0.53
CA SER A 147 14.90 -10.01 -0.59
C SER A 147 13.40 -10.05 -0.42
N MET A 148 12.64 -9.64 -1.44
CA MET A 148 11.18 -9.61 -1.41
C MET A 148 10.60 -11.03 -1.48
N SER A 149 9.41 -11.19 -0.90
CA SER A 149 8.72 -12.45 -0.91
C SER A 149 8.08 -12.75 -2.27
N SER A 150 8.02 -14.01 -2.66
CA SER A 150 7.21 -14.49 -3.79
C SER A 150 5.78 -14.87 -3.38
N HIS A 151 5.38 -14.61 -2.13
CA HIS A 151 4.04 -14.97 -1.62
C HIS A 151 2.97 -14.23 -2.40
N GLY A 152 1.91 -14.93 -2.80
CA GLY A 152 0.83 -14.35 -3.62
C GLY A 152 1.13 -14.35 -5.13
N ASN A 153 2.25 -14.96 -5.53
CA ASN A 153 2.66 -15.19 -6.92
C ASN A 153 2.73 -13.92 -7.78
N PRO A 154 3.61 -12.96 -7.45
CA PRO A 154 3.84 -11.78 -8.29
C PRO A 154 4.21 -12.20 -9.72
N GLU A 155 3.82 -11.39 -10.70
CA GLU A 155 4.14 -11.63 -12.11
C GLU A 155 5.46 -10.95 -12.49
N ASP A 156 5.65 -9.70 -12.06
CA ASP A 156 6.83 -8.87 -12.33
C ASP A 156 7.91 -9.05 -11.25
N LEU A 157 8.39 -10.29 -11.13
CA LEU A 157 9.45 -10.67 -10.20
C LEU A 157 10.78 -10.81 -10.96
N PHE A 158 11.85 -10.24 -10.42
CA PHE A 158 13.19 -10.35 -10.98
C PHE A 158 14.24 -10.58 -9.88
N THR A 159 15.41 -11.06 -10.29
CA THR A 159 16.51 -11.43 -9.39
C THR A 159 17.71 -10.53 -9.60
N VAL A 160 18.32 -10.08 -8.51
CA VAL A 160 19.68 -9.50 -8.52
C VAL A 160 20.52 -10.30 -7.54
N GLY A 161 21.52 -11.03 -8.04
CA GLY A 161 22.22 -12.04 -7.26
C GLY A 161 21.26 -13.16 -6.82
N LYS A 162 21.14 -13.37 -5.51
CA LYS A 162 20.21 -14.36 -4.91
C LYS A 162 18.89 -13.73 -4.41
N SER A 163 18.79 -12.40 -4.43
CA SER A 163 17.66 -11.66 -3.87
C SER A 163 16.58 -11.40 -4.92
N LEU A 164 15.34 -11.43 -4.48
CA LEU A 164 14.14 -11.19 -5.29
C LEU A 164 13.64 -9.76 -5.12
N TYR A 165 13.15 -9.16 -6.21
CA TYR A 165 12.59 -7.82 -6.23
C TYR A 165 11.40 -7.74 -7.18
N THR A 166 10.51 -6.79 -6.92
CA THR A 166 9.53 -6.32 -7.91
C THR A 166 9.75 -4.83 -8.16
N PRO A 167 9.38 -4.28 -9.33
CA PRO A 167 9.51 -2.84 -9.55
C PRO A 167 8.76 -1.99 -8.51
N ASP A 168 7.63 -2.48 -8.00
CA ASP A 168 6.91 -1.82 -6.90
C ASP A 168 7.71 -1.81 -5.60
N SER A 169 8.40 -2.90 -5.26
CA SER A 169 9.27 -2.93 -4.07
C SER A 169 10.36 -1.86 -4.11
N LEU A 170 10.82 -1.48 -5.31
CA LEU A 170 11.78 -0.39 -5.47
C LEU A 170 11.18 0.96 -5.07
N ASN A 171 9.91 1.23 -5.40
CA ASN A 171 9.21 2.44 -4.96
C ASN A 171 9.02 2.47 -3.43
N TYR A 172 8.64 1.35 -2.82
CA TYR A 172 8.49 1.25 -1.36
C TYR A 172 9.85 1.41 -0.64
N TYR A 173 10.94 0.95 -1.25
CA TYR A 173 12.30 1.21 -0.74
C TYR A 173 12.63 2.71 -0.80
N LEU A 174 12.32 3.40 -1.90
CA LEU A 174 12.59 4.84 -2.02
C LEU A 174 11.83 5.69 -1.00
N ARG A 175 10.61 5.30 -0.61
CA ARG A 175 9.88 5.94 0.51
C ARG A 175 10.64 5.81 1.83
N TYR A 176 11.20 4.62 2.09
CA TYR A 176 12.09 4.43 3.24
C TYR A 176 13.35 5.31 3.13
N VAL A 177 13.98 5.36 1.97
CA VAL A 177 15.19 6.18 1.72
C VAL A 177 14.92 7.66 2.00
N TYR A 178 13.78 8.19 1.54
CA TYR A 178 13.34 9.55 1.90
C TYR A 178 13.29 9.73 3.43
N CYS A 179 12.55 8.88 4.13
CA CYS A 179 12.43 8.98 5.59
C CYS A 179 13.77 8.87 6.32
N SER A 180 14.68 8.00 5.85
CA SER A 180 15.98 7.77 6.49
C SER A 180 16.90 9.00 6.54
N GLN A 181 16.66 9.98 5.67
CA GLN A 181 17.37 11.27 5.69
C GLN A 181 16.97 12.15 6.88
N HIS A 182 15.78 11.91 7.47
CA HIS A 182 15.22 12.75 8.51
C HIS A 182 15.18 12.08 9.88
N ILE A 183 15.29 10.75 9.92
CA ILE A 183 15.17 9.93 11.13
C ILE A 183 16.09 8.72 11.11
N ASN A 184 16.72 8.44 12.27
CA ASN A 184 17.50 7.22 12.45
C ASN A 184 16.57 6.05 12.80
N PHE A 185 16.33 5.15 11.82
CA PHE A 185 15.48 3.98 12.02
C PHE A 185 15.97 2.99 13.09
N GLU A 186 17.26 2.96 13.42
CA GLU A 186 17.79 2.12 14.51
C GLU A 186 17.29 2.56 15.89
N SER A 187 16.88 3.83 16.01
CA SER A 187 16.29 4.38 17.23
C SER A 187 14.78 4.19 17.33
N ILE A 188 14.13 3.71 16.26
CA ILE A 188 12.68 3.57 16.17
C ILE A 188 12.25 2.27 16.83
N GLN A 189 11.32 2.38 17.77
CA GLN A 189 10.72 1.24 18.45
C GLN A 189 9.32 0.98 17.94
N THR A 190 8.57 2.05 17.62
CA THR A 190 7.16 1.95 17.23
C THR A 190 6.81 2.77 16.01
N ILE A 191 6.19 2.12 15.02
CA ILE A 191 5.57 2.76 13.86
C ILE A 191 4.06 2.50 13.87
N ILE A 192 3.28 3.56 13.66
CA ILE A 192 1.85 3.44 13.34
C ILE A 192 1.68 3.76 11.86
N GLU A 193 1.02 2.88 11.11
CA GLU A 193 0.66 3.12 9.72
C GLU A 193 -0.86 3.13 9.56
N LEU A 194 -1.40 4.21 8.98
CA LEU A 194 -2.80 4.28 8.55
C LEU A 194 -2.86 4.19 7.02
N GLY A 195 -3.69 3.30 6.49
CA GLY A 195 -3.72 2.98 5.07
C GLY A 195 -2.58 2.04 4.66
N SER A 196 -2.34 0.98 5.44
CA SER A 196 -1.27 -0.01 5.21
C SER A 196 -1.36 -0.74 3.86
N GLY A 197 -2.50 -0.67 3.18
CA GLY A 197 -2.73 -1.26 1.86
C GLY A 197 -2.57 -2.77 1.90
N SER A 198 -1.59 -3.30 1.18
CA SER A 198 -1.29 -4.74 1.16
C SER A 198 -0.12 -5.15 2.08
N GLY A 199 0.42 -4.24 2.91
CA GLY A 199 1.54 -4.53 3.82
C GLY A 199 2.92 -4.58 3.16
N LYS A 200 3.06 -4.22 1.89
CA LYS A 200 4.36 -4.26 1.17
C LYS A 200 5.40 -3.30 1.76
N GLN A 201 4.98 -2.13 2.25
CA GLN A 201 5.89 -1.20 2.93
C GLN A 201 6.45 -1.82 4.22
N ILE A 202 5.61 -2.52 4.98
CA ILE A 202 5.98 -3.19 6.23
C ILE A 202 6.96 -4.34 5.99
N GLU A 203 6.80 -5.08 4.88
CA GLU A 203 7.79 -6.09 4.51
C GLU A 203 9.20 -5.52 4.36
N ILE A 204 9.33 -4.36 3.72
CA ILE A 204 10.63 -3.70 3.56
C ILE A 204 11.16 -3.23 4.91
N LEU A 205 10.36 -2.46 5.64
CA LEU A 205 10.79 -1.88 6.92
C LEU A 205 11.17 -2.95 7.93
N LYS A 206 10.38 -4.02 8.05
CA LYS A 206 10.67 -5.13 8.98
C LYS A 206 11.90 -5.94 8.58
N LYS A 207 12.17 -6.14 7.28
CA LYS A 207 13.39 -6.82 6.84
C LYS A 207 14.65 -6.00 7.10
N LEU A 208 14.57 -4.67 6.98
CA LEU A 208 15.67 -3.76 7.30
C LEU A 208 15.85 -3.53 8.81
N TYR A 209 14.75 -3.53 9.56
CA TYR A 209 14.69 -3.21 10.99
C TYR A 209 13.74 -4.19 11.72
N PRO A 210 14.22 -5.42 12.01
CA PRO A 210 13.37 -6.51 12.51
C PRO A 210 12.77 -6.27 13.89
N ASN A 211 13.31 -5.31 14.67
CA ASN A 211 12.89 -5.03 16.03
C ASN A 211 11.77 -3.98 16.14
N ILE A 212 11.42 -3.28 15.05
CA ILE A 212 10.34 -2.30 15.08
C ILE A 212 8.99 -2.99 15.34
N CYS A 213 8.22 -2.43 16.26
CA CYS A 213 6.82 -2.78 16.47
C CYS A 213 5.94 -1.96 15.54
N PHE A 214 5.00 -2.62 14.86
CA PHE A 214 4.10 -1.99 13.89
C PHE A 214 2.64 -2.10 14.35
N TYR A 215 1.90 -1.00 14.28
CA TYR A 215 0.44 -0.99 14.41
C TYR A 215 -0.15 -0.54 13.08
N LEU A 216 -0.84 -1.45 12.40
CA LEU A 216 -1.37 -1.24 11.05
C LEU A 216 -2.87 -1.05 11.10
N PHE A 217 -3.33 0.07 10.54
CA PHE A 217 -4.72 0.43 10.44
C PHE A 217 -5.15 0.56 8.98
N ASP A 218 -6.28 -0.05 8.63
CA ASP A 218 -6.89 0.11 7.32
C ASP A 218 -8.37 -0.27 7.34
N ILE A 219 -9.07 0.02 6.25
CA ILE A 219 -10.42 -0.46 6.01
C ILE A 219 -10.39 -1.97 5.72
N PRO A 220 -11.41 -2.74 6.15
CA PRO A 220 -11.40 -4.20 6.13
C PRO A 220 -10.94 -4.90 4.86
N PRO A 221 -11.38 -4.53 3.63
CA PRO A 221 -10.98 -5.30 2.46
C PRO A 221 -9.48 -5.22 2.20
N GLN A 222 -8.86 -4.06 2.46
CA GLN A 222 -7.41 -3.86 2.33
C GLN A 222 -6.67 -4.50 3.50
N LEU A 223 -7.14 -4.23 4.73
CA LEU A 223 -6.58 -4.80 5.96
C LEU A 223 -6.54 -6.32 5.93
N TYR A 224 -7.57 -6.95 5.36
CA TYR A 224 -7.63 -8.39 5.15
C TYR A 224 -6.50 -8.89 4.24
N VAL A 225 -6.26 -8.22 3.10
CA VAL A 225 -5.14 -8.56 2.21
C VAL A 225 -3.81 -8.33 2.92
N CYS A 226 -3.66 -7.21 3.64
CA CYS A 226 -2.48 -6.88 4.44
C CYS A 226 -2.16 -7.99 5.45
N GLU A 227 -3.16 -8.40 6.26
CA GLU A 227 -3.00 -9.41 7.30
C GLU A 227 -2.61 -10.76 6.72
N GLN A 228 -3.35 -11.25 5.73
CA GLN A 228 -3.07 -12.56 5.13
C GLN A 228 -1.71 -12.56 4.41
N TYR A 229 -1.35 -11.47 3.74
CA TYR A 229 -0.04 -11.30 3.14
C TYR A 229 1.08 -11.34 4.19
N LEU A 230 0.99 -10.51 5.22
CA LEU A 230 2.03 -10.43 6.25
C LEU A 230 2.12 -11.71 7.09
N LYS A 231 1.01 -12.42 7.35
CA LYS A 231 1.03 -13.75 7.97
C LYS A 231 1.79 -14.77 7.11
N SER A 232 1.68 -14.67 5.78
CA SER A 232 2.43 -15.55 4.89
C SER A 232 3.94 -15.24 4.86
N VAL A 233 4.34 -13.98 5.06
CA VAL A 233 5.74 -13.56 5.04
C VAL A 233 6.41 -13.66 6.42
N PHE A 234 5.68 -13.36 7.49
CA PHE A 234 6.15 -13.31 8.88
C PHE A 234 5.18 -14.04 9.83
N PRO A 235 5.05 -15.38 9.72
CA PRO A 235 4.00 -16.14 10.40
C PRO A 235 3.99 -16.01 11.93
N ASN A 236 5.15 -15.74 12.54
CA ASN A 236 5.28 -15.64 14.00
C ASN A 236 5.13 -14.21 14.54
N ASP A 237 5.05 -13.21 13.66
CA ASP A 237 5.15 -11.80 14.06
C ASP A 237 3.83 -11.05 13.98
N VAL A 238 2.86 -11.58 13.22
CA VAL A 238 1.54 -10.94 13.05
C VAL A 238 0.59 -11.34 14.18
N VAL A 239 0.04 -10.34 14.86
CA VAL A 239 -1.10 -10.48 15.78
C VAL A 239 -2.36 -10.08 15.02
N SER A 240 -3.26 -11.05 14.88
CA SER A 240 -4.45 -11.02 14.02
C SER A 240 -5.44 -9.94 14.44
N TYR A 241 -6.15 -9.34 13.48
CA TYR A 241 -7.33 -8.53 13.80
C TYR A 241 -8.36 -9.34 14.59
N GLY A 242 -8.54 -10.62 14.25
CA GLY A 242 -9.49 -11.51 14.93
C GLY A 242 -9.24 -11.62 16.43
N ASP A 243 -7.97 -11.57 16.85
CA ASP A 243 -7.58 -11.65 18.25
C ASP A 243 -7.74 -10.29 18.96
N LEU A 244 -7.55 -9.19 18.22
CA LEU A 244 -7.54 -7.83 18.76
C LEU A 244 -8.88 -7.09 18.70
N ARG A 245 -9.87 -7.59 17.94
CA ARG A 245 -11.09 -6.82 17.58
C ARG A 245 -11.94 -6.34 18.74
N ASN A 246 -11.83 -7.01 19.89
CA ASN A 246 -12.59 -6.70 21.11
C ASN A 246 -11.73 -5.98 22.16
N GLU A 247 -10.44 -5.77 21.89
CA GLU A 247 -9.54 -5.09 22.81
C GLU A 247 -9.96 -3.63 22.97
N LYS A 248 -9.94 -3.18 24.23
CA LYS A 248 -10.30 -1.79 24.61
C LYS A 248 -9.08 -0.89 24.68
N GLN A 249 -7.88 -1.45 24.54
CA GLN A 249 -6.61 -0.75 24.55
C GLN A 249 -5.68 -1.40 23.53
N LEU A 250 -4.74 -0.64 22.98
CA LEU A 250 -3.72 -1.26 22.15
C LEU A 250 -2.79 -2.12 23.01
N PRO A 251 -2.35 -3.28 22.50
CA PRO A 251 -1.27 -4.02 23.13
C PRO A 251 -0.04 -3.13 23.31
N SER A 252 0.68 -3.29 24.42
CA SER A 252 1.96 -2.61 24.61
C SER A 252 2.93 -2.99 23.47
N PRO A 253 3.84 -2.09 23.07
CA PRO A 253 4.77 -2.38 21.98
C PRO A 253 5.63 -3.62 22.28
N ILE A 254 5.66 -4.57 21.35
CA ILE A 254 6.49 -5.77 21.43
C ILE A 254 7.43 -5.75 20.22
N LYS A 255 8.74 -5.88 20.46
CA LYS A 255 9.76 -5.84 19.42
C LYS A 255 9.42 -6.80 18.28
N GLY A 256 9.43 -6.28 17.06
CA GLY A 256 9.19 -7.03 15.84
C GLY A 256 7.75 -7.47 15.59
N LYS A 257 6.80 -7.23 16.50
CA LYS A 257 5.39 -7.60 16.29
C LYS A 257 4.69 -6.64 15.34
N ILE A 258 3.72 -7.18 14.62
CA ILE A 258 2.84 -6.47 13.70
C ILE A 258 1.41 -6.67 14.20
N PHE A 259 0.78 -5.62 14.72
CA PHE A 259 -0.60 -5.63 15.18
C PHE A 259 -1.52 -5.15 14.07
N ILE A 260 -2.53 -5.95 13.72
CA ILE A 260 -3.51 -5.63 12.68
C ILE A 260 -4.79 -5.10 13.33
N LEU A 261 -5.18 -3.88 12.97
CA LEU A 261 -6.25 -3.13 13.66
C LEU A 261 -7.20 -2.49 12.65
N GLY A 262 -8.50 -2.53 12.93
CA GLY A 262 -9.49 -1.86 12.10
C GLY A 262 -9.49 -0.34 12.32
N THR A 263 -9.95 0.44 11.35
CA THR A 263 -10.09 1.91 11.49
C THR A 263 -10.87 2.34 12.73
N LYS A 264 -11.88 1.56 13.16
CA LYS A 264 -12.66 1.84 14.38
C LYS A 264 -11.83 1.79 15.67
N GLN A 265 -10.69 1.11 15.64
CA GLN A 265 -9.76 0.97 16.77
C GLN A 265 -8.69 2.07 16.77
N PHE A 266 -8.66 2.96 15.78
CA PHE A 266 -7.66 4.02 15.71
C PHE A 266 -7.59 4.93 16.97
N PRO A 267 -8.71 5.28 17.64
CA PRO A 267 -8.65 6.05 18.88
C PRO A 267 -7.86 5.38 20.01
N LEU A 268 -7.69 4.06 19.97
CA LEU A 268 -6.95 3.32 21.01
C LEU A 268 -5.47 3.70 21.05
N ILE A 269 -4.94 4.43 20.05
CA ILE A 269 -3.59 4.98 20.08
C ILE A 269 -3.39 5.97 21.23
N GLU A 270 -4.47 6.55 21.78
CA GLU A 270 -4.40 7.39 22.99
C GLU A 270 -3.80 6.66 24.20
N GLY A 271 -3.97 5.34 24.26
CA GLY A 271 -3.40 4.50 25.32
C GLY A 271 -1.89 4.27 25.19
N LEU A 272 -1.27 4.65 24.07
CA LEU A 272 0.18 4.55 23.91
C LEU A 272 0.88 5.76 24.53
N ASN A 273 2.01 5.51 25.19
CA ASN A 273 2.84 6.56 25.78
C ASN A 273 3.50 7.43 24.70
N LYS A 274 4.07 6.79 23.68
CA LYS A 274 4.80 7.45 22.61
C LYS A 274 4.74 6.61 21.34
N VAL A 275 4.65 7.28 20.20
CA VAL A 275 4.85 6.71 18.87
C VAL A 275 6.04 7.42 18.24
N ASP A 276 7.03 6.70 17.75
CA ASP A 276 8.23 7.34 17.21
C ASP A 276 7.97 7.91 15.81
N LEU A 277 7.23 7.18 14.98
CA LEU A 277 6.87 7.59 13.62
C LEU A 277 5.44 7.19 13.27
N PHE A 278 4.64 8.16 12.84
CA PHE A 278 3.40 7.92 12.13
C PHE A 278 3.64 7.96 10.63
N TRP A 279 3.08 6.98 9.92
CA TRP A 279 3.27 6.76 8.50
C TRP A 279 1.91 6.79 7.78
N ASN A 280 1.78 7.64 6.77
CA ASN A 280 0.61 7.64 5.88
C ASN A 280 1.09 7.84 4.43
N ALA A 281 0.77 6.90 3.55
CA ALA A 281 1.21 6.96 2.16
C ALA A 281 0.07 6.61 1.21
N ALA A 282 -0.24 7.55 0.31
CA ALA A 282 -1.30 7.48 -0.68
C ALA A 282 -2.69 7.23 -0.07
N SER A 283 -2.96 7.75 1.12
CA SER A 283 -4.15 7.42 1.90
C SER A 283 -4.96 8.67 2.27
N PHE A 284 -4.38 9.67 2.96
CA PHE A 284 -5.15 10.85 3.38
C PHE A 284 -5.69 11.68 2.21
N GLN A 285 -5.01 11.70 1.05
CA GLN A 285 -5.53 12.33 -0.16
C GLN A 285 -6.87 11.75 -0.63
N GLU A 286 -7.23 10.53 -0.18
CA GLU A 286 -8.42 9.77 -0.57
C GLU A 286 -9.56 9.91 0.44
N MET A 287 -9.39 10.78 1.44
CA MET A 287 -10.34 11.06 2.50
C MET A 287 -10.77 12.52 2.48
N GLU A 288 -12.00 12.80 2.91
CA GLU A 288 -12.46 14.16 3.14
C GLU A 288 -11.71 14.83 4.31
N PRO A 289 -11.51 16.17 4.31
CA PRO A 289 -10.67 16.86 5.29
C PRO A 289 -11.06 16.62 6.75
N HIS A 290 -12.36 16.52 7.05
CA HIS A 290 -12.83 16.27 8.42
C HIS A 290 -12.43 14.87 8.94
N LEU A 291 -12.33 13.86 8.07
CA LEU A 291 -11.85 12.52 8.44
C LEU A 291 -10.35 12.57 8.75
N VAL A 292 -9.59 13.27 7.91
CA VAL A 292 -8.15 13.47 8.11
C VAL A 292 -7.88 14.24 9.40
N LYS A 293 -8.66 15.30 9.68
CA LYS A 293 -8.58 16.05 10.94
C LYS A 293 -8.79 15.15 12.15
N ASN A 294 -9.77 14.25 12.09
CA ASN A 294 -10.04 13.28 13.16
C ASN A 294 -8.88 12.30 13.37
N TYR A 295 -8.28 11.75 12.31
CA TYR A 295 -7.13 10.87 12.48
C TYR A 295 -5.91 11.62 13.02
N LEU A 296 -5.63 12.80 12.47
CA LEU A 296 -4.49 13.60 12.88
C LEU A 296 -4.62 14.12 14.32
N SER A 297 -5.82 14.35 14.86
CA SER A 297 -5.96 14.77 16.26
C SER A 297 -5.40 13.76 17.26
N TYR A 298 -5.53 12.46 17.00
CA TYR A 298 -4.92 11.43 17.84
C TYR A 298 -3.40 11.32 17.60
N VAL A 299 -2.99 11.40 16.33
CA VAL A 299 -1.57 11.29 15.94
C VAL A 299 -0.75 12.44 16.52
N LYS A 300 -1.29 13.65 16.46
CA LYS A 300 -0.67 14.90 16.91
C LYS A 300 -0.21 14.84 18.37
N GLU A 301 -0.96 14.14 19.21
CA GLU A 301 -0.64 13.99 20.62
C GLU A 301 0.47 12.95 20.86
N LYS A 302 0.54 11.90 20.05
CA LYS A 302 1.35 10.71 20.34
C LYS A 302 2.62 10.56 19.51
N ALA A 303 2.61 11.02 18.26
CA ALA A 303 3.70 10.78 17.31
C ALA A 303 4.82 11.82 17.46
N SER A 304 6.07 11.37 17.53
CA SER A 304 7.23 12.28 17.55
C SER A 304 7.53 12.82 16.15
N ASN A 305 7.32 11.99 15.14
CA ASN A 305 7.55 12.31 13.74
C ASN A 305 6.37 11.83 12.89
N ILE A 306 6.10 12.53 11.79
CA ILE A 306 5.06 12.17 10.83
C ILE A 306 5.66 12.19 9.42
N TYR A 307 5.44 11.11 8.68
CA TYR A 307 5.73 11.02 7.25
C TYR A 307 4.42 10.92 6.46
N LEU A 308 4.26 11.80 5.46
CA LEU A 308 3.15 11.77 4.52
C LEU A 308 3.67 11.68 3.08
N ASN A 309 3.21 10.69 2.31
CA ASN A 309 3.40 10.59 0.86
C ASN A 309 2.06 10.77 0.15
N GLU A 310 1.74 11.99 -0.30
CA GLU A 310 0.38 12.34 -0.72
C GLU A 310 0.39 13.21 -1.97
N ARG A 311 -0.76 13.27 -2.67
CA ARG A 311 -1.05 14.33 -3.63
C ARG A 311 -1.41 15.58 -2.86
N MET A 312 -0.43 16.48 -2.70
CA MET A 312 -0.56 17.68 -1.87
C MET A 312 -1.62 18.67 -2.37
N MET A 313 -1.99 18.60 -3.66
CA MET A 313 -3.11 19.35 -4.26
C MET A 313 -4.47 18.64 -4.16
N GLY A 314 -4.50 17.48 -3.51
CA GLY A 314 -5.66 16.63 -3.30
C GLY A 314 -6.00 15.71 -4.48
N LYS A 315 -6.85 14.72 -4.20
CA LYS A 315 -7.34 13.77 -5.20
C LYS A 315 -8.48 14.34 -6.06
N GLY A 316 -8.80 13.66 -7.15
CA GLY A 316 -9.93 14.02 -8.00
C GLY A 316 -11.26 13.98 -7.24
N THR A 317 -12.13 14.95 -7.50
CA THR A 317 -13.42 15.10 -6.82
C THR A 317 -14.54 14.34 -7.54
N ALA A 318 -15.47 13.79 -6.77
CA ALA A 318 -16.68 13.17 -7.30
C ALA A 318 -17.70 14.25 -7.70
N LYS A 319 -18.43 14.04 -8.80
CA LYS A 319 -19.53 14.95 -9.20
C LYS A 319 -20.69 14.97 -8.18
N ARG A 320 -20.90 13.86 -7.49
CA ARG A 320 -21.87 13.69 -6.40
C ARG A 320 -21.51 12.46 -5.55
N LYS A 321 -22.08 12.37 -4.36
CA LYS A 321 -21.93 11.22 -3.46
C LYS A 321 -22.25 9.89 -4.16
N GLY A 322 -21.42 8.88 -3.93
CA GLY A 322 -21.53 7.55 -4.53
C GLY A 322 -20.90 7.40 -5.91
N LEU A 323 -20.26 8.45 -6.46
CA LEU A 323 -19.43 8.37 -7.67
C LEU A 323 -17.92 8.40 -7.34
N PRO A 324 -17.04 7.92 -8.23
CA PRO A 324 -15.59 7.92 -7.99
C PRO A 324 -15.04 9.32 -7.71
N GLY A 325 -14.17 9.42 -6.69
CA GLY A 325 -13.54 10.66 -6.24
C GLY A 325 -13.86 11.01 -4.78
N VAL A 326 -13.16 11.98 -4.23
CA VAL A 326 -13.49 12.55 -2.89
C VAL A 326 -14.56 13.63 -3.02
N LEU A 327 -15.33 13.91 -1.98
CA LEU A 327 -16.28 15.04 -2.03
C LEU A 327 -15.58 16.38 -1.86
N HIS A 328 -14.63 16.44 -0.94
CA HIS A 328 -13.79 17.61 -0.67
C HIS A 328 -12.33 17.17 -0.68
N LYS A 329 -11.47 17.97 -1.30
CA LYS A 329 -10.04 17.67 -1.39
C LYS A 329 -9.34 17.97 -0.07
N THR A 330 -8.65 16.97 0.47
CA THR A 330 -7.59 17.21 1.45
C THR A 330 -6.33 17.70 0.72
N THR A 331 -5.66 18.71 1.28
CA THR A 331 -4.53 19.42 0.65
C THR A 331 -3.48 19.75 1.69
N ILE A 332 -2.30 20.23 1.24
CA ILE A 332 -1.22 20.66 2.13
C ILE A 332 -1.63 21.74 3.14
N ASN A 333 -2.57 22.63 2.81
CA ASN A 333 -3.04 23.64 3.73
C ASN A 333 -3.78 23.02 4.92
N HIS A 334 -4.58 21.97 4.68
CA HIS A 334 -5.22 21.21 5.74
C HIS A 334 -4.19 20.51 6.63
N TYR A 335 -3.14 19.89 6.06
CA TYR A 335 -2.09 19.27 6.86
C TYR A 335 -1.36 20.29 7.75
N LYS A 336 -1.02 21.48 7.21
CA LYS A 336 -0.41 22.57 7.99
C LYS A 336 -1.32 23.07 9.12
N GLU A 337 -2.62 23.18 8.87
CA GLU A 337 -3.60 23.56 9.89
C GLU A 337 -3.70 22.49 10.99
N TYR A 338 -3.79 21.21 10.62
CA TYR A 338 -4.04 20.12 11.56
C TYR A 338 -2.79 19.70 12.34
N LEU A 339 -1.60 19.99 11.81
CA LEU A 339 -0.28 19.73 12.40
C LEU A 339 0.41 21.03 12.86
N ASP A 340 -0.36 21.97 13.41
CA ASP A 340 0.11 23.29 13.87
C ASP A 340 1.25 23.23 14.92
N ASN A 341 1.37 22.15 15.69
CA ASN A 341 2.45 21.88 16.65
C ASN A 341 3.59 21.03 16.07
N TYR A 342 3.62 20.85 14.75
CA TYR A 342 4.74 20.23 14.04
C TYR A 342 5.41 21.24 13.12
N LYS A 343 6.73 21.13 13.03
CA LYS A 343 7.50 21.78 11.98
C LYS A 343 7.52 20.89 10.74
N LEU A 344 7.07 21.41 9.60
CA LEU A 344 7.35 20.82 8.29
C LEU A 344 8.85 20.94 8.01
N VAL A 345 9.56 19.81 8.06
CA VAL A 345 11.03 19.76 7.88
C VAL A 345 11.38 19.74 6.40
N ASP A 346 10.66 18.95 5.62
CA ASP A 346 10.89 18.83 4.18
C ASP A 346 9.59 18.49 3.44
N LEU A 347 9.52 18.94 2.18
CA LEU A 347 8.43 18.67 1.24
C LEU A 347 8.98 18.68 -0.19
N VAL A 348 9.06 17.50 -0.80
CA VAL A 348 9.64 17.33 -2.14
C VAL A 348 8.77 16.43 -3.02
N PRO A 349 8.83 16.56 -4.36
CA PRO A 349 8.22 15.58 -5.25
C PRO A 349 8.72 14.16 -4.94
N ALA A 350 7.79 13.21 -4.84
CA ALA A 350 8.15 11.84 -4.51
C ALA A 350 8.88 11.18 -5.69
N ILE A 351 10.00 10.53 -5.40
CA ILE A 351 10.75 9.83 -6.44
C ILE A 351 9.96 8.59 -6.86
N ASN A 352 9.61 8.51 -8.14
CA ASN A 352 9.06 7.30 -8.74
C ASN A 352 10.08 6.66 -9.69
N ILE A 353 10.30 5.37 -9.52
CA ILE A 353 11.29 4.64 -10.32
C ILE A 353 10.99 4.65 -11.83
N PHE A 354 9.72 4.79 -12.21
CA PHE A 354 9.30 4.82 -13.61
C PHE A 354 9.22 6.22 -14.22
N GLU A 355 9.64 7.28 -13.51
CA GLU A 355 9.69 8.68 -13.99
C GLU A 355 8.38 9.17 -14.62
N LYS A 356 7.24 8.61 -14.21
CA LYS A 356 5.94 9.15 -14.60
C LYS A 356 5.70 10.44 -13.83
N ASN A 357 5.08 11.43 -14.48
CA ASN A 357 4.54 12.64 -13.86
C ASN A 357 3.46 12.28 -12.82
N LEU A 358 3.90 11.74 -11.70
CA LEU A 358 3.07 11.39 -10.56
C LEU A 358 3.08 12.60 -9.64
N THR A 359 1.89 13.11 -9.34
CA THR A 359 1.68 14.31 -8.54
C THR A 359 1.81 14.05 -7.04
N TYR A 360 2.63 13.08 -6.63
CA TYR A 360 2.86 12.74 -5.23
C TYR A 360 4.05 13.52 -4.71
N SER A 361 3.99 13.88 -3.44
CA SER A 361 5.10 14.50 -2.71
C SER A 361 5.32 13.76 -1.41
N ASP A 362 6.59 13.63 -1.04
CA ASP A 362 7.01 13.20 0.27
C ASP A 362 7.11 14.42 1.18
N SER A 363 6.64 14.30 2.42
CA SER A 363 6.80 15.32 3.44
C SER A 363 7.14 14.70 4.78
N PHE A 364 7.98 15.39 5.55
CA PHE A 364 8.42 14.97 6.86
C PHE A 364 8.17 16.07 7.90
N TRP A 365 7.58 15.70 9.03
CA TRP A 365 7.18 16.63 10.07
C TRP A 365 7.75 16.18 11.42
N LYS A 366 8.27 17.13 12.19
CA LYS A 366 8.81 16.90 13.55
C LYS A 366 7.99 17.68 14.56
N LYS A 367 7.60 17.02 15.65
CA LYS A 367 6.88 17.66 16.76
C LYS A 367 7.78 18.75 17.37
N GLN A 368 7.20 19.92 17.65
CA GLN A 368 7.90 21.07 18.25
C GLN A 368 8.13 20.90 19.75
#